data_AF-A0A1F7YYI7-F1
#
_entry.id   AF-A0A1F7YYI7-F1
#
_cell.length_a   1.000
_cell.length_b   1.000
_cell.length_c   1.000
_cell.angle_alpha   90.00
_cell.angle_beta   90.00
_cell.angle_gamma   90.00
#
_symmetry.space_group_name_H-M   'P 1'
#
loop_
_entity.id
_entity.type
_entity.pdbx_description
1 polymer ?
#
loop_
_entity_poly.entity_id
_entity_poly.type
_entity_poly.pdbx_seq_one_letter_code
_entity_poly.pdbx_strand_id
1 'polypeptide(L)'
;MPLCTIKIPRDKYDGIPPETRDEIIISSGNQALDITLNGLRIPDSEDREIRILVSKDIPETEMSLSFTVGPNEYPDFAPDQNSFFPRAEDIHHVGMEIQSEASNSPLNVSTTKMEAWSDTTFIICSPENKDEPKFLDNLEALQEIGKYINEPRVTLVVSPAMVEGASSNERESSREAESFENVAEKISDLLAESLGLPEQKERNTEEKVAQKADSGISIEFDCLPKEGHLIPQELREYVGRKIEHYLNTHGFIRNEGDAEIWIRQGNPETNIVTSAL
;
A
#
# COMPACT_ATOMS: atom_id res chain seq x y z
N MET A 1 7.04 4.75 5.19
CA MET A 1 7.39 5.01 3.78
C MET A 1 6.22 5.71 3.10
N PRO A 2 6.37 6.85 2.41
CA PRO A 2 5.26 7.47 1.71
C PRO A 2 4.91 6.79 0.37
N LEU A 3 3.62 6.63 0.10
CA LEU A 3 3.06 6.03 -1.12
C LEU A 3 2.17 7.05 -1.83
N CYS A 4 2.45 7.31 -3.10
CA CYS A 4 1.58 8.09 -3.98
C CYS A 4 0.79 7.19 -4.93
N THR A 5 -0.52 7.07 -4.71
CA THR A 5 -1.43 6.41 -5.65
C THR A 5 -2.17 7.44 -6.52
N ILE A 6 -2.03 7.33 -7.83
CA ILE A 6 -2.74 8.14 -8.82
C ILE A 6 -3.76 7.27 -9.54
N LYS A 7 -5.04 7.61 -9.39
CA LYS A 7 -6.17 6.98 -10.08
C LYS A 7 -6.56 7.85 -11.27
N ILE A 8 -6.52 7.32 -12.49
CA ILE A 8 -6.76 8.08 -13.73
C ILE A 8 -7.91 7.43 -14.52
N PRO A 9 -8.91 8.19 -14.98
CA PRO A 9 -9.88 7.72 -15.97
C PRO A 9 -9.17 7.22 -17.24
N ARG A 10 -9.63 6.09 -17.79
CA ARG A 10 -8.98 5.47 -18.96
C ARG A 10 -8.91 6.40 -20.18
N ASP A 11 -9.98 7.12 -20.47
CA ASP A 11 -10.05 8.08 -21.58
C ASP A 11 -9.03 9.22 -21.45
N LYS A 12 -8.84 9.72 -20.22
CA LYS A 12 -7.84 10.74 -19.92
C LYS A 12 -6.42 10.19 -20.03
N TYR A 13 -6.17 9.00 -19.52
CA TYR A 13 -4.88 8.31 -19.66
C TYR A 13 -4.52 8.08 -21.13
N ASP A 14 -5.47 7.58 -21.92
CA ASP A 14 -5.28 7.32 -23.36
C ASP A 14 -5.14 8.61 -24.17
N GLY A 15 -5.72 9.72 -23.70
CA GLY A 15 -5.58 11.06 -24.27
C GLY A 15 -4.20 11.70 -24.08
N ILE A 16 -3.37 11.19 -23.17
CA ILE A 16 -1.98 11.64 -23.00
C ILE A 16 -1.11 10.93 -24.07
N PRO A 17 -0.29 11.68 -24.84
CA PRO A 17 0.60 11.09 -25.85
C PRO A 17 1.48 9.99 -25.26
N PRO A 18 1.50 8.78 -25.85
CA PRO A 18 2.23 7.63 -25.30
C PRO A 18 3.71 7.92 -25.00
N GLU A 19 4.36 8.74 -25.82
CA GLU A 19 5.78 9.09 -25.72
C GLU A 19 6.14 9.96 -24.49
N THR A 20 5.17 10.70 -23.93
CA THR A 20 5.37 11.56 -22.75
C THR A 20 4.55 11.12 -21.55
N ARG A 21 3.72 10.08 -21.70
CA ARG A 21 2.73 9.67 -20.71
C ARG A 21 3.36 9.32 -19.36
N ASP A 22 4.34 8.42 -19.38
CA ASP A 22 4.99 7.97 -18.16
C ASP A 22 5.74 9.13 -17.51
N GLU A 23 6.44 9.96 -18.29
CA GLU A 23 7.13 11.15 -17.79
C GLU A 23 6.17 12.09 -17.06
N ILE A 24 5.01 12.42 -17.65
CA ILE A 24 4.01 13.31 -17.05
C ILE A 24 3.45 12.70 -15.77
N ILE A 25 3.08 11.42 -15.77
CA ILE A 25 2.41 10.83 -14.61
C ILE A 25 3.40 10.60 -13.46
N ILE A 26 4.58 10.08 -13.77
CA ILE A 26 5.64 9.81 -12.78
C ILE A 26 6.18 11.12 -12.21
N SER A 27 6.38 12.15 -13.02
CA SER A 27 6.81 13.47 -12.50
C SER A 27 5.76 14.07 -11.57
N SER A 28 4.47 13.94 -11.89
CA SER A 28 3.38 14.43 -11.03
C SER A 28 3.36 13.70 -9.69
N GLY A 29 3.55 12.36 -9.69
CA GLY A 29 3.63 11.57 -8.47
C GLY A 29 4.86 11.90 -7.62
N ASN A 30 6.04 12.02 -8.24
CA ASN A 30 7.27 12.40 -7.54
C ASN A 30 7.16 13.80 -6.94
N GLN A 31 6.62 14.77 -7.68
CA GLN A 31 6.42 16.13 -7.17
C GLN A 31 5.51 16.12 -5.93
N ALA A 32 4.41 15.35 -5.95
CA ALA A 32 3.53 15.25 -4.80
C ALA A 32 4.21 14.59 -3.58
N LEU A 33 5.05 13.58 -3.81
CA LEU A 33 5.88 12.97 -2.77
C LEU A 33 6.90 13.97 -2.22
N ASP A 34 7.60 14.70 -3.08
CA ASP A 34 8.59 15.70 -2.68
C ASP A 34 7.95 16.81 -1.83
N ILE A 35 6.76 17.30 -2.22
CA ILE A 35 6.00 18.29 -1.43
C ILE A 35 5.60 17.70 -0.07
N THR A 36 5.14 16.44 -0.05
CA THR A 36 4.77 15.74 1.19
C THR A 36 5.96 15.60 2.14
N LEU A 37 7.08 15.09 1.63
CA LEU A 37 8.31 14.86 2.39
C LEU A 37 8.83 16.17 2.98
N ASN A 38 8.97 17.20 2.15
CA ASN A 38 9.49 18.51 2.58
C ASN A 38 8.53 19.23 3.53
N GLY A 39 7.24 19.24 3.20
CA GLY A 39 6.22 19.96 3.96
C GLY A 39 5.97 19.35 5.34
N LEU A 40 5.97 18.01 5.43
CA LEU A 40 5.80 17.30 6.71
C LEU A 40 7.12 17.00 7.41
N ARG A 41 8.26 17.30 6.76
CA ARG A 41 9.62 16.98 7.25
C ARG A 41 9.83 15.49 7.49
N ILE A 42 9.21 14.68 6.64
CA ILE A 42 9.51 13.25 6.55
C ILE A 42 10.85 13.15 5.81
N PRO A 43 11.83 12.43 6.35
CA PRO A 43 13.08 12.20 5.64
C PRO A 43 12.82 11.51 4.29
N ASP A 44 13.57 11.91 3.27
CA ASP A 44 13.48 11.28 1.95
C ASP A 44 13.92 9.81 2.05
N SER A 45 12.97 8.90 1.89
CA SER A 45 13.23 7.48 1.86
C SER A 45 13.61 7.09 0.44
N GLU A 46 14.74 6.40 0.26
CA GLU A 46 15.09 5.78 -1.03
C GLU A 46 13.96 4.88 -1.56
N ASP A 47 13.11 4.37 -0.66
CA ASP A 47 12.01 3.45 -0.94
C ASP A 47 10.65 4.12 -1.22
N ARG A 48 10.58 5.35 -1.75
CA ARG A 48 9.27 5.94 -2.09
C ARG A 48 8.54 5.15 -3.20
N GLU A 49 7.23 4.94 -3.09
CA GLU A 49 6.44 4.21 -4.10
C GLU A 49 5.46 5.13 -4.84
N ILE A 50 5.45 5.02 -6.17
CA ILE A 50 4.39 5.57 -7.04
C ILE A 50 3.59 4.42 -7.64
N ARG A 51 2.26 4.54 -7.53
CA ARG A 51 1.30 3.60 -8.10
C ARG A 51 0.32 4.30 -9.01
N ILE A 52 0.17 3.80 -10.24
CA ILE A 52 -0.74 4.36 -11.24
C ILE A 52 -1.84 3.34 -11.55
N LEU A 53 -3.08 3.67 -11.20
CA LEU A 53 -4.26 2.84 -11.44
C LEU A 53 -5.14 3.48 -12.52
N VAL A 54 -5.48 2.73 -13.56
CA VAL A 54 -6.26 3.24 -14.70
C VAL A 54 -7.46 2.36 -14.98
N SER A 55 -8.66 2.93 -14.90
CA SER A 55 -9.93 2.21 -15.13
C SER A 55 -10.96 3.13 -15.78
N LYS A 56 -11.95 2.54 -16.44
CA LYS A 56 -13.14 3.24 -16.95
C LYS A 56 -14.13 3.59 -15.84
N ASP A 57 -14.02 2.95 -14.69
CA ASP A 57 -14.90 3.18 -13.53
C ASP A 57 -14.41 4.33 -12.64
N ILE A 58 -13.24 4.89 -12.94
CA ILE A 58 -12.71 6.07 -12.27
C ILE A 58 -13.35 7.30 -12.94
N PRO A 59 -14.18 8.08 -12.23
CA PRO A 59 -14.90 9.20 -12.82
C PRO A 59 -13.99 10.40 -13.08
N GLU A 60 -13.04 10.65 -12.19
CA GLU A 60 -12.14 11.79 -12.23
C GLU A 60 -10.75 11.39 -11.70
N THR A 61 -9.72 12.16 -12.06
CA THR A 61 -8.37 11.89 -11.58
C THR A 61 -8.25 12.23 -10.10
N GLU A 62 -7.81 11.26 -9.31
CA GLU A 62 -7.57 11.38 -7.88
C GLU A 62 -6.11 11.04 -7.57
N MET A 63 -5.51 11.80 -6.65
CA MET A 63 -4.19 11.52 -6.10
C MET A 63 -4.31 11.28 -4.60
N SER A 64 -3.69 10.21 -4.10
CA SER A 64 -3.69 9.84 -2.69
C SER A 64 -2.26 9.68 -2.20
N LEU A 65 -1.91 10.38 -1.13
CA LEU A 65 -0.61 10.33 -0.46
C LEU A 65 -0.81 9.67 0.90
N SER A 66 -0.44 8.39 0.98
CA SER A 66 -0.50 7.59 2.20
C SER A 66 0.86 7.60 2.90
N PHE A 67 0.89 7.83 4.21
CA PHE A 67 2.10 7.81 5.02
C PHE A 67 1.81 7.40 6.46
N THR A 68 2.85 7.02 7.20
CA THR A 68 2.74 6.46 8.55
C THR A 68 3.00 7.54 9.60
N VAL A 69 2.24 7.51 10.71
CA VAL A 69 2.42 8.41 11.86
C VAL A 69 2.41 7.59 13.15
N GLY A 70 3.21 7.98 14.13
CA GLY A 70 3.41 7.14 15.31
C GLY A 70 4.72 7.37 16.06
N PRO A 71 4.90 6.69 17.21
CA PRO A 71 6.18 6.62 17.90
C PRO A 71 7.20 5.81 17.08
N ASN A 72 8.46 6.23 17.10
CA ASN A 72 9.57 5.59 16.39
C ASN A 72 9.35 5.37 14.88
N GLU A 73 8.46 6.14 14.25
CA GLU A 73 8.35 6.17 12.80
C GLU A 73 9.59 6.86 12.21
N TYR A 74 10.12 6.30 11.11
CA TYR A 74 11.34 6.76 10.43
C TYR A 74 12.63 6.74 11.30
N PRO A 75 12.89 5.68 12.08
CA PRO A 75 13.96 5.65 13.08
C PRO A 75 15.37 5.71 12.46
N ASP A 76 15.54 5.11 11.27
CA ASP A 76 16.81 5.09 10.54
C ASP A 76 17.18 6.45 9.93
N PHE A 77 16.17 7.32 9.74
CA PHE A 77 16.32 8.59 9.05
C PHE A 77 16.18 9.81 9.98
N ALA A 78 15.55 9.62 11.13
CA ALA A 78 15.40 10.62 12.18
C ALA A 78 15.62 9.98 13.56
N PRO A 79 16.86 9.54 13.89
CA PRO A 79 17.15 8.79 15.12
C PRO A 79 16.89 9.58 16.41
N ASP A 80 16.82 10.91 16.31
CA ASP A 80 16.48 11.80 17.43
C ASP A 80 14.97 12.08 17.54
N GLN A 81 14.17 11.68 16.54
CA GLN A 81 12.71 11.78 16.56
C GLN A 81 12.12 10.48 17.08
N ASN A 82 11.83 10.45 18.38
CA ASN A 82 11.13 9.33 19.01
C ASN A 82 9.66 9.20 18.58
N SER A 83 9.14 10.13 17.79
CA SER A 83 7.76 10.12 17.31
C SER A 83 7.53 11.11 16.17
N PHE A 84 6.72 10.70 15.19
CA PHE A 84 6.24 11.54 14.10
C PHE A 84 4.72 11.69 14.18
N PHE A 85 4.26 12.86 14.61
CA PHE A 85 2.85 13.24 14.70
C PHE A 85 2.67 14.65 14.11
N PRO A 86 2.59 14.79 12.78
CA PRO A 86 2.37 16.09 12.14
C PRO A 86 1.01 16.67 12.57
N ARG A 87 0.90 18.00 12.61
CA ARG A 87 -0.37 18.64 12.96
C ARG A 87 -1.34 18.56 11.78
N ALA A 88 -2.64 18.50 12.08
CA ALA A 88 -3.68 18.49 11.05
C ALA A 88 -3.60 19.72 10.12
N GLU A 89 -3.20 20.89 10.64
CA GLU A 89 -2.99 22.08 9.81
C GLU A 89 -1.82 21.94 8.84
N ASP A 90 -0.73 21.27 9.25
CA ASP A 90 0.44 21.03 8.41
C ASP A 90 0.06 20.05 7.28
N ILE A 91 -0.64 18.95 7.62
CA ILE A 91 -1.17 17.98 6.64
C ILE A 91 -2.09 18.68 5.63
N HIS A 92 -3.00 19.54 6.11
CA HIS A 92 -3.90 20.28 5.24
C HIS A 92 -3.16 21.25 4.33
N HIS A 93 -2.18 21.99 4.85
CA HIS A 93 -1.38 22.92 4.05
C HIS A 93 -0.62 22.21 2.94
N VAL A 94 0.01 21.08 3.25
CA VAL A 94 0.70 20.23 2.27
C VAL A 94 -0.28 19.70 1.23
N GLY A 95 -1.45 19.21 1.64
CA GLY A 95 -2.49 18.76 0.72
C GLY A 95 -2.99 19.87 -0.22
N MET A 96 -3.09 21.11 0.26
CA MET A 96 -3.43 22.28 -0.55
C MET A 96 -2.36 22.61 -1.59
N GLU A 97 -1.08 22.51 -1.22
CA GLU A 97 0.05 22.74 -2.13
C GLU A 97 0.08 21.68 -3.25
N ILE A 98 -0.06 20.40 -2.89
CA ILE A 98 -0.16 19.30 -3.86
C ILE A 98 -1.37 19.50 -4.78
N GLN A 99 -2.55 19.80 -4.23
CA GLN A 99 -3.74 20.02 -5.06
C GLN A 99 -3.57 21.20 -6.02
N SER A 100 -2.91 22.28 -5.58
CA SER A 100 -2.62 23.45 -6.43
C SER A 100 -1.73 23.06 -7.61
N GLU A 101 -0.66 22.30 -7.38
CA GLU A 101 0.24 21.86 -8.45
C GLU A 101 -0.43 20.81 -9.36
N ALA A 102 -1.07 19.81 -8.76
CA ALA A 102 -1.64 18.67 -9.46
C ALA A 102 -2.88 19.03 -10.30
N SER A 103 -3.70 20.00 -9.87
CA SER A 103 -4.84 20.50 -10.66
C SER A 103 -4.39 21.27 -11.91
N ASN A 104 -3.24 21.94 -11.85
CA ASN A 104 -2.67 22.66 -13.00
C ASN A 104 -1.79 21.76 -13.90
N SER A 105 -1.55 20.51 -13.50
CA SER A 105 -0.81 19.55 -14.30
C SER A 105 -1.63 19.06 -15.51
N PRO A 106 -0.99 18.42 -16.52
CA PRO A 106 -1.71 17.75 -17.60
C PRO A 106 -2.66 16.64 -17.11
N LEU A 107 -2.47 16.14 -15.89
CA LEU A 107 -3.37 15.17 -15.26
C LEU A 107 -4.61 15.81 -14.67
N ASN A 108 -4.73 17.14 -14.60
CA ASN A 108 -5.86 17.89 -14.06
C ASN A 108 -6.53 17.15 -12.89
N VAL A 109 -5.78 17.00 -11.78
CA VAL A 109 -6.20 16.22 -10.62
C VAL A 109 -7.34 16.95 -9.91
N SER A 110 -8.50 16.31 -9.82
CA SER A 110 -9.69 16.90 -9.20
C SER A 110 -9.64 16.87 -7.68
N THR A 111 -9.04 15.81 -7.14
CA THR A 111 -9.02 15.53 -5.70
C THR A 111 -7.64 15.02 -5.28
N THR A 112 -7.11 15.62 -4.22
CA THR A 112 -5.93 15.16 -3.49
C THR A 112 -6.37 14.69 -2.10
N LYS A 113 -5.89 13.52 -1.70
CA LYS A 113 -6.10 12.97 -0.36
C LYS A 113 -4.75 12.82 0.32
N MET A 114 -4.64 13.35 1.54
CA MET A 114 -3.54 13.06 2.45
C MET A 114 -4.05 12.06 3.47
N GLU A 115 -3.43 10.89 3.56
CA GLU A 115 -3.86 9.77 4.39
C GLU A 115 -2.78 9.47 5.43
N ALA A 116 -2.90 10.10 6.59
CA ALA A 116 -2.02 9.82 7.73
C ALA A 116 -2.53 8.59 8.47
N TRP A 117 -1.77 7.51 8.43
CA TRP A 117 -2.13 6.25 9.08
C TRP A 117 -1.40 6.10 10.41
N SER A 118 -2.15 6.07 11.50
CA SER A 118 -1.64 5.61 12.79
C SER A 118 -1.59 4.09 12.85
N ASP A 119 -0.69 3.55 13.66
CA ASP A 119 -0.66 2.12 13.98
C ASP A 119 -0.51 1.19 12.77
N THR A 120 0.47 1.50 11.93
CA THR A 120 0.79 0.67 10.76
C THR A 120 1.93 -0.30 11.05
N THR A 121 2.10 -1.26 10.15
CA THR A 121 3.34 -2.02 10.00
C THR A 121 3.63 -2.12 8.50
N PHE A 122 4.85 -1.77 8.13
CA PHE A 122 5.32 -1.78 6.76
C PHE A 122 6.53 -2.72 6.63
N ILE A 123 6.54 -3.56 5.61
CA ILE A 123 7.62 -4.52 5.35
C ILE A 123 8.00 -4.43 3.88
N ILE A 124 9.27 -4.09 3.62
CA ILE A 124 9.92 -4.34 2.33
C ILE A 124 10.38 -5.80 2.35
N CYS A 125 9.90 -6.58 1.40
CA CYS A 125 10.21 -8.00 1.36
C CYS A 125 11.61 -8.23 0.80
N SER A 126 12.35 -9.14 1.44
CA SER A 126 13.67 -9.58 0.98
C SER A 126 13.63 -11.03 0.50
N PRO A 127 14.23 -11.36 -0.66
CA PRO A 127 14.26 -12.73 -1.20
C PRO A 127 15.04 -13.71 -0.32
N GLU A 128 15.88 -13.20 0.58
CA GLU A 128 16.69 -14.00 1.50
C GLU A 128 15.89 -14.45 2.72
N ASN A 129 14.79 -13.77 3.04
CA ASN A 129 14.00 -14.04 4.23
C ASN A 129 12.99 -15.18 4.01
N LYS A 130 13.52 -16.41 4.00
CA LYS A 130 12.74 -17.65 3.81
C LYS A 130 12.40 -18.37 5.10
N ASP A 131 12.89 -17.87 6.23
CA ASP A 131 12.62 -18.48 7.52
C ASP A 131 11.14 -18.35 7.86
N GLU A 132 10.57 -19.43 8.40
CA GLU A 132 9.21 -19.35 8.93
C GLU A 132 9.22 -18.40 10.14
N PRO A 133 8.34 -17.40 10.19
CA PRO A 133 8.31 -16.46 11.31
C PRO A 133 8.09 -17.21 12.61
N LYS A 134 8.94 -16.93 13.61
CA LYS A 134 8.86 -17.59 14.90
C LYS A 134 7.50 -17.32 15.54
N PHE A 135 6.90 -18.39 16.06
CA PHE A 135 5.61 -18.34 16.75
C PHE A 135 5.67 -17.35 17.93
N LEU A 136 4.68 -16.46 18.02
CA LEU A 136 4.47 -15.68 19.24
C LEU A 136 3.90 -16.61 20.32
N ASP A 137 4.50 -16.62 21.52
CA ASP A 137 4.16 -17.53 22.63
C ASP A 137 2.72 -17.37 23.20
N ASN A 138 1.83 -16.63 22.54
CA ASN A 138 0.45 -16.33 22.96
C ASN A 138 -0.60 -16.43 21.82
N LEU A 139 -0.40 -17.30 20.83
CA LEU A 139 -1.28 -17.36 19.65
C LEU A 139 -2.78 -17.55 19.99
N GLU A 140 -3.12 -18.29 21.04
CA GLU A 140 -4.51 -18.48 21.49
C GLU A 140 -5.16 -17.16 21.98
N ALA A 141 -4.39 -16.26 22.60
CA ALA A 141 -4.88 -14.94 22.99
C ALA A 141 -5.02 -13.99 21.77
N LEU A 142 -4.24 -14.24 20.71
CA LEU A 142 -4.22 -13.45 19.48
C LEU A 142 -5.30 -13.90 18.49
N GLN A 143 -5.70 -15.17 18.49
CA GLN A 143 -6.82 -15.69 17.70
C GLN A 143 -8.18 -15.12 18.10
N GLU A 144 -8.32 -14.55 19.30
CA GLU A 144 -9.54 -13.86 19.70
C GLU A 144 -9.65 -12.44 19.10
N ILE A 145 -8.53 -11.84 18.65
CA ILE A 145 -8.53 -10.45 18.17
C ILE A 145 -9.38 -10.28 16.91
N GLY A 146 -9.43 -11.31 16.06
CA GLY A 146 -10.21 -11.31 14.83
C GLY A 146 -11.71 -11.15 15.05
N LYS A 147 -12.25 -11.47 16.24
CA LYS A 147 -13.65 -11.20 16.62
C LYS A 147 -13.95 -9.70 16.74
N TYR A 148 -12.91 -8.88 16.91
CA TYR A 148 -13.00 -7.44 17.06
C TYR A 148 -12.69 -6.66 15.77
N ILE A 149 -12.33 -7.32 14.66
CA ILE A 149 -12.02 -6.66 13.38
C ILE A 149 -13.26 -6.60 12.48
N ASN A 150 -13.92 -5.47 12.29
CA ASN A 150 -15.22 -5.46 11.58
C ASN A 150 -15.09 -5.59 10.05
N GLU A 151 -14.09 -4.95 9.45
CA GLU A 151 -13.99 -4.79 7.99
C GLU A 151 -12.58 -5.14 7.49
N PRO A 152 -12.19 -6.42 7.50
CA PRO A 152 -10.91 -6.82 6.93
C PRO A 152 -10.95 -6.71 5.40
N ARG A 153 -10.02 -5.98 4.83
CA ARG A 153 -9.85 -5.82 3.38
C ARG A 153 -8.42 -6.14 2.99
N VAL A 154 -8.28 -6.95 1.95
CA VAL A 154 -6.98 -7.27 1.34
C VAL A 154 -6.99 -6.72 -0.07
N THR A 155 -6.10 -5.79 -0.37
CA THR A 155 -5.86 -5.33 -1.74
C THR A 155 -4.51 -5.87 -2.20
N LEU A 156 -4.51 -6.63 -3.27
CA LEU A 156 -3.30 -7.02 -4.00
C LEU A 156 -3.15 -6.10 -5.20
N VAL A 157 -2.04 -5.37 -5.27
CA VAL A 157 -1.67 -4.60 -6.44
C VAL A 157 -0.48 -5.25 -7.14
N VAL A 158 -0.60 -5.48 -8.44
CA VAL A 158 0.42 -6.16 -9.24
C VAL A 158 0.92 -5.22 -10.34
N SER A 159 2.24 -5.13 -10.50
CA SER A 159 2.86 -4.35 -11.57
C SER A 159 2.68 -5.00 -12.95
N PRO A 160 2.76 -4.23 -14.05
CA PRO A 160 2.72 -4.80 -15.40
C PRO A 160 3.81 -5.86 -15.64
N ALA A 161 5.01 -5.66 -15.09
CA ALA A 161 6.15 -6.56 -15.29
C ALA A 161 5.88 -7.98 -14.75
N MET A 162 5.13 -8.08 -13.64
CA MET A 162 4.75 -9.36 -13.04
C MET A 162 3.69 -10.10 -13.88
N VAL A 163 2.80 -9.38 -14.55
CA VAL A 163 1.79 -9.96 -15.44
C VAL A 163 2.41 -10.40 -16.78
N GLU A 164 3.29 -9.59 -17.37
CA GLU A 164 3.98 -9.91 -18.62
C GLU A 164 4.94 -11.11 -18.45
N GLY A 165 5.61 -11.20 -17.30
CA GLY A 165 6.45 -12.34 -16.93
C GLY A 165 5.69 -13.66 -16.77
N ALA A 166 4.41 -13.61 -16.35
CA ALA A 166 3.55 -14.79 -16.26
C ALA A 166 3.09 -15.30 -17.65
N SER A 167 2.89 -14.40 -18.61
CA SER A 167 2.43 -14.76 -19.96
C SER A 167 3.54 -15.25 -20.91
N SER A 168 4.81 -15.02 -20.58
CA SER A 168 5.97 -15.35 -21.43
C SER A 168 6.68 -16.67 -21.09
N ASN A 169 6.36 -17.30 -19.96
CA ASN A 169 6.97 -18.57 -19.53
C ASN A 169 6.23 -19.80 -20.11
N GLU A 170 6.41 -20.06 -21.41
CA GLU A 170 5.97 -21.32 -22.07
C GLU A 170 6.84 -22.55 -21.75
N ARG A 171 7.83 -22.45 -20.84
CA ARG A 171 8.68 -23.60 -20.49
C ARG A 171 9.13 -23.55 -19.04
N GLU A 172 8.37 -24.20 -18.16
CA GLU A 172 8.87 -25.19 -17.19
C GLU A 172 7.71 -25.78 -16.35
N SER A 173 7.42 -27.05 -16.61
CA SER A 173 6.77 -28.07 -15.75
C SER A 173 5.86 -27.64 -14.59
N SER A 174 4.56 -27.90 -14.74
CA SER A 174 3.67 -28.52 -13.74
C SER A 174 3.69 -28.04 -12.28
N ARG A 175 3.97 -26.76 -12.04
CA ARG A 175 3.38 -26.02 -10.91
C ARG A 175 2.37 -25.08 -11.55
N GLU A 176 1.10 -25.27 -11.22
CA GLU A 176 0.02 -24.39 -11.67
C GLU A 176 0.48 -22.95 -11.41
N ALA A 177 0.59 -22.15 -12.48
CA ALA A 177 0.82 -20.72 -12.32
C ALA A 177 -0.41 -20.20 -11.54
N GLU A 178 -0.26 -19.99 -10.24
CA GLU A 178 -1.32 -19.41 -9.42
C GLU A 178 -1.68 -18.06 -10.04
N SER A 179 -2.96 -17.87 -10.38
CA SER A 179 -3.44 -16.54 -10.74
C SER A 179 -3.22 -15.60 -9.55
N PHE A 180 -2.98 -14.32 -9.81
CA PHE A 180 -2.85 -13.33 -8.74
C PHE A 180 -4.12 -13.23 -7.87
N GLU A 181 -5.29 -13.54 -8.44
CA GLU A 181 -6.54 -13.74 -7.70
C GLU A 181 -6.39 -14.83 -6.61
N ASN A 182 -5.83 -16.00 -6.96
CA ASN A 182 -5.55 -17.05 -5.98
C ASN A 182 -4.54 -16.58 -4.93
N VAL A 183 -3.57 -15.75 -5.28
CA VAL A 183 -2.59 -15.19 -4.33
C VAL A 183 -3.30 -14.29 -3.32
N ALA A 184 -4.18 -13.38 -3.76
CA ALA A 184 -4.95 -12.51 -2.88
C ALA A 184 -5.84 -13.32 -1.91
N GLU A 185 -6.48 -14.39 -2.41
CA GLU A 185 -7.25 -15.32 -1.58
C GLU A 185 -6.38 -16.04 -0.55
N LYS A 186 -5.21 -16.57 -0.95
CA LYS A 186 -4.29 -17.26 -0.04
C LYS A 186 -3.76 -16.34 1.06
N ILE A 187 -3.44 -15.10 0.72
CA ILE A 187 -3.04 -14.08 1.69
C ILE A 187 -4.19 -13.78 2.66
N SER A 188 -5.41 -13.64 2.15
CA SER A 188 -6.61 -13.44 2.96
C SER A 188 -6.86 -14.60 3.93
N ASP A 189 -6.62 -15.85 3.51
CA ASP A 189 -6.70 -17.02 4.37
C ASP A 189 -5.60 -17.05 5.43
N LEU A 190 -4.36 -16.74 5.07
CA LEU A 190 -3.24 -16.63 6.02
C LEU A 190 -3.51 -15.57 7.10
N LEU A 191 -4.04 -14.43 6.68
CA LEU A 191 -4.47 -13.35 7.57
C LEU A 191 -5.57 -13.83 8.52
N ALA A 192 -6.58 -14.50 7.98
CA ALA A 192 -7.69 -14.99 8.77
C ALA A 192 -7.30 -16.04 9.79
N GLU A 193 -6.45 -16.99 9.41
CA GLU A 193 -5.91 -17.99 10.33
C GLU A 193 -5.07 -17.31 11.42
N SER A 194 -4.20 -16.38 11.04
CA SER A 194 -3.25 -15.75 11.96
C SER A 194 -3.92 -14.78 12.94
N LEU A 195 -5.01 -14.13 12.53
CA LEU A 195 -5.79 -13.20 13.35
C LEU A 195 -7.04 -13.84 13.99
N GLY A 196 -7.39 -15.08 13.62
CA GLY A 196 -8.63 -15.73 14.03
C GLY A 196 -9.89 -15.00 13.54
N LEU A 197 -9.90 -14.55 12.27
CA LEU A 197 -11.06 -13.91 11.68
C LEU A 197 -12.22 -14.93 11.55
N PRO A 198 -13.46 -14.58 11.95
CA PRO A 198 -14.61 -15.45 11.77
C PRO A 198 -14.81 -15.86 10.30
N GLU A 199 -15.10 -17.13 10.04
CA GLU A 199 -15.38 -17.66 8.69
C GLU A 199 -16.50 -16.89 7.96
N GLN A 200 -17.41 -16.25 8.69
CA GLN A 200 -18.58 -15.53 8.15
C GLN A 200 -18.34 -14.05 7.79
N LYS A 201 -17.16 -13.48 8.05
CA LYS A 201 -16.89 -12.11 7.59
C LYS A 201 -16.69 -12.14 6.09
N GLU A 202 -17.49 -11.36 5.36
CA GLU A 202 -17.23 -11.03 3.96
C GLU A 202 -15.85 -10.36 3.91
N ARG A 203 -14.82 -11.12 3.55
CA ARG A 203 -13.48 -10.59 3.35
C ARG A 203 -13.48 -9.95 1.98
N ASN A 204 -13.20 -8.66 1.94
CA ASN A 204 -13.12 -7.94 0.67
C ASN A 204 -11.70 -8.12 0.13
N THR A 205 -11.52 -9.11 -0.74
CA THR A 205 -10.30 -9.28 -1.52
C THR A 205 -10.44 -8.54 -2.84
N GLU A 206 -9.51 -7.65 -3.13
CA GLU A 206 -9.44 -6.92 -4.39
C GLU A 206 -8.09 -7.16 -5.06
N GLU A 207 -8.12 -7.54 -6.34
CA GLU A 207 -6.95 -7.51 -7.20
C GLU A 207 -6.98 -6.26 -8.09
N LYS A 208 -5.85 -5.55 -8.17
CA LYS A 208 -5.67 -4.42 -9.07
C LYS A 208 -4.38 -4.58 -9.85
N VAL A 209 -4.49 -4.63 -11.17
CA VAL A 209 -3.32 -4.52 -12.04
C VAL A 209 -3.01 -3.04 -12.21
N ALA A 210 -1.86 -2.61 -11.68
CA ALA A 210 -1.37 -1.27 -11.87
C ALA A 210 -0.90 -1.09 -13.31
N GLN A 211 -1.09 0.10 -13.85
CA GLN A 211 -0.49 0.49 -15.11
C GLN A 211 1.01 0.75 -14.95
N LYS A 212 1.42 1.10 -13.73
CA LYS A 212 2.80 1.26 -13.26
C LYS A 212 2.79 1.14 -11.73
N ALA A 213 3.77 0.42 -11.21
CA ALA A 213 4.15 0.38 -9.80
C ALA A 213 5.68 0.25 -9.75
N ASP A 214 6.29 0.75 -8.67
CA ASP A 214 7.73 0.59 -8.45
C ASP A 214 8.03 -0.79 -7.88
N SER A 215 7.20 -1.28 -6.95
CA SER A 215 7.22 -2.67 -6.51
C SER A 215 6.60 -3.60 -7.55
N GLY A 216 7.05 -4.86 -7.56
CA GLY A 216 6.44 -5.92 -8.36
C GLY A 216 5.03 -6.27 -7.86
N ILE A 217 4.88 -6.38 -6.54
CA ILE A 217 3.65 -6.69 -5.81
C ILE A 217 3.54 -5.79 -4.57
N SER A 218 2.37 -5.18 -4.36
CA SER A 218 2.04 -4.53 -3.09
C SER A 218 0.80 -5.18 -2.47
N ILE A 219 0.91 -5.57 -1.19
CA ILE A 219 -0.18 -6.16 -0.43
C ILE A 219 -0.60 -5.18 0.65
N GLU A 220 -1.87 -4.80 0.63
CA GLU A 220 -2.46 -3.93 1.65
C GLU A 220 -3.53 -4.69 2.42
N PHE A 221 -3.30 -4.87 3.72
CA PHE A 221 -4.31 -5.29 4.66
C PHE A 221 -4.81 -4.09 5.45
N ASP A 222 -6.04 -3.67 5.16
CA ASP A 222 -6.74 -2.61 5.88
C ASP A 222 -7.80 -3.23 6.78
N CYS A 223 -7.88 -2.77 8.02
CA CYS A 223 -8.88 -3.29 8.93
C CYS A 223 -9.39 -2.26 9.92
N LEU A 224 -10.66 -2.36 10.30
CA LEU A 224 -11.25 -1.51 11.32
C LEU A 224 -11.47 -2.31 12.62
N PRO A 225 -10.56 -2.23 13.61
CA PRO A 225 -10.76 -2.84 14.92
C PRO A 225 -11.84 -2.10 15.72
N LYS A 226 -12.56 -2.83 16.60
CA LYS A 226 -13.43 -2.24 17.62
C LYS A 226 -12.61 -1.40 18.60
N GLU A 227 -13.23 -0.38 19.16
CA GLU A 227 -12.60 0.52 20.13
C GLU A 227 -11.92 -0.27 21.27
N GLY A 228 -10.66 0.05 21.56
CA GLY A 228 -9.84 -0.61 22.58
C GLY A 228 -9.24 -1.97 22.19
N HIS A 229 -9.47 -2.46 20.97
CA HIS A 229 -9.02 -3.78 20.49
C HIS A 229 -8.07 -3.68 19.28
N LEU A 230 -7.08 -2.80 19.37
CA LEU A 230 -6.03 -2.64 18.36
C LEU A 230 -5.20 -3.93 18.23
N ILE A 231 -4.81 -4.27 17.00
CA ILE A 231 -3.82 -5.30 16.69
C ILE A 231 -2.46 -4.81 17.19
N PRO A 232 -1.79 -5.49 18.14
CA PRO A 232 -0.46 -5.12 18.61
C PRO A 232 0.56 -5.16 17.47
N GLN A 233 1.59 -4.31 17.54
CA GLN A 233 2.63 -4.22 16.52
C GLN A 233 3.32 -5.57 16.29
N GLU A 234 3.63 -6.33 17.34
CA GLU A 234 4.30 -7.63 17.22
C GLU A 234 3.45 -8.63 16.43
N LEU A 235 2.12 -8.57 16.57
CA LEU A 235 1.21 -9.41 15.79
C LEU A 235 1.11 -8.93 14.34
N ARG A 236 1.07 -7.61 14.10
CA ARG A 236 1.12 -7.07 12.73
C ARG A 236 2.42 -7.48 12.02
N GLU A 237 3.57 -7.35 12.69
CA GLU A 237 4.86 -7.79 12.18
C GLU A 237 4.88 -9.29 11.90
N TYR A 238 4.40 -10.12 12.83
CA TYR A 238 4.29 -11.56 12.63
C TYR A 238 3.46 -11.94 11.40
N VAL A 239 2.29 -11.31 11.25
CA VAL A 239 1.41 -11.51 10.08
C VAL A 239 2.10 -11.07 8.80
N GLY A 240 2.74 -9.89 8.80
CA GLY A 240 3.46 -9.40 7.63
C GLY A 240 4.61 -10.34 7.24
N ARG A 241 5.36 -10.86 8.20
CA ARG A 241 6.41 -11.86 7.94
C ARG A 241 5.86 -13.20 7.45
N LYS A 242 4.64 -13.60 7.84
CA LYS A 242 3.97 -14.77 7.26
C LYS A 242 3.64 -14.57 5.78
N ILE A 243 3.16 -13.38 5.43
CA ILE A 243 2.87 -13.03 4.04
C ILE A 243 4.17 -12.98 3.23
N GLU A 244 5.22 -12.35 3.74
CA GLU A 244 6.56 -12.34 3.11
C GLU A 244 7.08 -13.77 2.88
N HIS A 245 6.99 -14.64 3.90
CA HIS A 245 7.37 -16.04 3.80
C HIS A 245 6.59 -16.77 2.70
N TYR A 246 5.27 -16.56 2.62
CA TYR A 246 4.43 -17.13 1.55
C TYR A 246 4.93 -16.68 0.18
N LEU A 247 5.11 -15.36 -0.02
CA LEU A 247 5.57 -14.82 -1.30
C LEU A 247 6.95 -15.37 -1.71
N ASN A 248 7.88 -15.47 -0.76
CA ASN A 248 9.22 -16.01 -0.98
C ASN A 248 9.23 -17.50 -1.33
N THR A 249 8.43 -18.30 -0.63
CA THR A 249 8.37 -19.76 -0.86
C THR A 249 7.68 -20.12 -2.18
N HIS A 250 6.80 -19.26 -2.67
CA HIS A 250 6.10 -19.43 -3.94
C HIS A 250 6.78 -18.68 -5.11
N GLY A 251 7.91 -18.02 -4.87
CA GLY A 251 8.77 -17.45 -5.91
C GLY A 251 8.26 -16.13 -6.51
N PHE A 252 7.41 -15.41 -5.77
CA PHE A 252 6.88 -14.11 -6.19
C PHE A 252 7.89 -12.97 -6.02
N ILE A 253 8.87 -13.12 -5.12
CA ILE A 253 9.93 -12.14 -4.83
C ILE A 253 11.23 -12.67 -5.42
N ARG A 254 11.91 -11.87 -6.27
CA ARG A 254 13.19 -12.24 -6.88
C ARG A 254 14.34 -11.38 -6.36
N ASN A 255 14.07 -10.11 -6.08
CA ASN A 255 14.98 -9.12 -5.51
C ASN A 255 14.35 -8.43 -4.31
N GLU A 256 15.17 -7.79 -3.49
CA GLU A 256 14.69 -6.91 -2.42
C GLU A 256 13.90 -5.75 -3.01
N GLY A 257 12.76 -5.40 -2.40
CA GLY A 257 11.85 -4.37 -2.90
C GLY A 257 10.90 -4.83 -4.01
N ASP A 258 11.02 -6.06 -4.51
CA ASP A 258 10.07 -6.62 -5.48
C ASP A 258 8.66 -6.75 -4.88
N ALA A 259 8.54 -6.87 -3.57
CA ALA A 259 7.25 -6.84 -2.90
C ALA A 259 7.27 -6.02 -1.62
N GLU A 260 6.13 -5.41 -1.32
CA GLU A 260 5.89 -4.65 -0.11
C GLU A 260 4.57 -5.05 0.55
N ILE A 261 4.53 -4.95 1.88
CA ILE A 261 3.38 -5.34 2.68
C ILE A 261 3.03 -4.20 3.63
N TRP A 262 1.78 -3.76 3.54
CA TRP A 262 1.16 -2.78 4.41
C TRP A 262 0.10 -3.46 5.28
N ILE A 263 0.23 -3.32 6.59
CA ILE A 263 -0.79 -3.74 7.56
C ILE A 263 -1.23 -2.49 8.29
N ARG A 264 -2.43 -2.02 7.97
CA ARG A 264 -2.99 -0.76 8.45
C ARG A 264 -4.27 -1.05 9.24
N GLN A 265 -4.45 -0.35 10.35
CA GLN A 265 -5.64 -0.49 11.16
C GLN A 265 -6.26 0.86 11.51
N GLY A 266 -7.57 0.86 11.69
CA GLY A 266 -8.35 2.07 11.87
C GLY A 266 -8.67 2.75 10.55
N ASN A 267 -9.02 4.03 10.64
CA ASN A 267 -9.17 4.89 9.47
C ASN A 267 -7.98 5.86 9.45
N PRO A 268 -7.44 6.19 8.28
CA PRO A 268 -6.46 7.25 8.20
C PRO A 268 -7.12 8.57 8.61
N GLU A 269 -6.35 9.47 9.22
CA GLU A 269 -6.75 10.87 9.28
C GLU A 269 -6.65 11.44 7.86
N THR A 270 -7.77 11.37 7.13
CA THR A 270 -7.84 11.80 5.73
C THR A 270 -8.14 13.29 5.62
N ASN A 271 -7.20 14.05 5.05
CA ASN A 271 -7.48 15.40 4.55
C ASN A 271 -7.81 15.32 3.06
N ILE A 272 -9.04 15.70 2.69
CA ILE A 272 -9.48 15.72 1.29
C ILE A 272 -9.47 17.17 0.82
N VAL A 273 -8.70 17.45 -0.23
CA VAL A 273 -8.63 18.74 -0.89
C VAL A 273 -9.12 18.59 -2.32
N THR A 274 -10.10 19.39 -2.71
CA THR A 274 -10.67 19.40 -4.07
C THR A 274 -10.34 20.70 -4.76
N SER A 275 -10.10 20.67 -6.07
CA SER A 275 -10.06 21.90 -6.87
C SER A 275 -11.38 22.65 -6.74
N ALA A 276 -11.33 23.96 -6.48
CA ALA A 276 -12.52 24.80 -6.56
C ALA A 276 -13.02 24.81 -8.02
N LEU A 277 -14.30 24.46 -8.21
CA LEU A 277 -15.01 24.55 -9.49
C LEU A 277 -15.02 25.98 -10.06
#